data_AF-A0A1W9Q2E7-F1
#
_entry.id   AF-A0A1W9Q2E7-F1
#
_cell.length_a   1.000
_cell.length_b   1.000
_cell.length_c   1.000
_cell.angle_alpha   90.00
_cell.angle_beta   90.00
_cell.angle_gamma   90.00
#
_symmetry.space_group_name_H-M   'P 1'
#
loop_
_entity.id
_entity.type
_entity.pdbx_description
1 polymer ?
#
loop_
_entity_poly.entity_id
_entity_poly.type
_entity_poly.pdbx_seq_one_letter_code
_entity_poly.pdbx_strand_id
1 'polypeptide(L)'
;MTQKTFIKNRHGGQLSIVDQQAIIDNRFSLAFYLQALTRLLSSPGRFFSELPRESGVVQPLGFLITSALFNAGAGMTTLQDGRLLMAGIWIVNAAVMPVILAGISFMAMTMSMGNRTSFQRLFSVYAFASGVTLLASWIPLLVWITEPWKWCLATIGMVRACGLKRLHAVLIMAVTIFISILLLWSVCPIITFLKSL
;
A
#
# COMPACT_ATOMS: atom_id res chain seq x y z
N MET A 1 -37.44 -48.04 -4.29
CA MET A 1 -38.41 -47.55 -3.29
C MET A 1 -37.65 -47.24 -2.01
N THR A 2 -37.11 -46.03 -1.88
CA THR A 2 -36.47 -45.56 -0.63
C THR A 2 -36.58 -44.03 -0.57
N GLN A 3 -37.51 -43.57 0.26
CA GLN A 3 -37.78 -42.16 0.53
C GLN A 3 -36.55 -41.49 1.15
N LYS A 4 -36.15 -40.32 0.63
CA LYS A 4 -35.30 -39.41 1.37
C LYS A 4 -36.18 -38.41 2.12
N THR A 5 -36.18 -38.56 3.43
CA THR A 5 -36.86 -37.74 4.43
C THR A 5 -36.41 -36.28 4.35
N PHE A 6 -37.37 -35.38 4.13
CA PHE A 6 -37.15 -33.93 4.09
C PHE A 6 -37.21 -33.38 5.52
N ILE A 7 -36.07 -33.14 6.15
CA ILE A 7 -36.03 -32.45 7.45
C ILE A 7 -36.04 -30.94 7.19
N LYS A 8 -37.23 -30.36 7.34
CA LYS A 8 -37.48 -28.91 7.40
C LYS A 8 -37.07 -28.40 8.77
N ASN A 9 -35.93 -27.73 8.87
CA ASN A 9 -35.52 -27.07 10.12
C ASN A 9 -35.96 -25.60 10.09
N ARG A 10 -36.80 -25.23 11.06
CA ARG A 10 -37.42 -23.91 11.24
C ARG A 10 -36.61 -23.20 12.35
N HIS A 11 -35.95 -22.09 12.02
CA HIS A 11 -35.15 -21.24 12.92
C HIS A 11 -33.82 -21.83 13.46
N GLY A 12 -32.73 -21.39 12.85
CA GLY A 12 -31.37 -21.57 13.33
C GLY A 12 -30.41 -21.21 12.20
N GLY A 13 -29.74 -20.06 12.31
CA GLY A 13 -28.97 -19.45 11.22
C GLY A 13 -27.97 -20.42 10.57
N GLN A 14 -28.30 -20.86 9.35
CA GLN A 14 -27.28 -21.27 8.40
C GLN A 14 -26.57 -20.00 7.91
N LEU A 15 -25.55 -19.55 8.65
CA LEU A 15 -24.47 -18.84 7.98
C LEU A 15 -23.83 -19.85 7.02
N SER A 16 -24.17 -19.67 5.75
CA SER A 16 -23.76 -20.54 4.68
C SER A 16 -22.23 -20.60 4.62
N ILE A 17 -21.66 -21.81 4.61
CA ILE A 17 -20.25 -22.04 4.22
C ILE A 17 -19.98 -21.39 2.84
N VAL A 18 -21.02 -21.23 2.01
CA VAL A 18 -20.97 -20.53 0.71
C VAL A 18 -20.87 -19.01 0.85
N ASP A 19 -21.50 -18.39 1.87
CA ASP A 19 -21.31 -16.95 2.15
C ASP A 19 -19.95 -16.68 2.79
N GLN A 20 -19.45 -17.60 3.62
CA GLN A 20 -18.10 -17.51 4.15
C GLN A 20 -17.04 -17.70 3.04
N GLN A 21 -17.33 -18.49 2.00
CA GLN A 21 -16.48 -18.59 0.81
C GLN A 21 -16.58 -17.37 -0.12
N ALA A 22 -17.72 -16.65 -0.16
CA ALA A 22 -17.86 -15.40 -0.91
C ALA A 22 -17.16 -14.20 -0.23
N ILE A 23 -17.12 -14.14 1.10
CA ILE A 23 -16.32 -13.16 1.87
C ILE A 23 -14.80 -13.36 1.62
N ILE A 24 -14.46 -14.59 1.23
CA ILE A 24 -13.11 -15.08 1.02
C ILE A 24 -12.70 -14.98 -0.47
N ASP A 25 -13.62 -14.78 -1.41
CA ASP A 25 -13.32 -14.69 -2.85
C ASP A 25 -12.84 -13.30 -3.30
N ASN A 26 -12.35 -12.50 -2.33
CA ASN A 26 -11.48 -11.34 -2.55
C ASN A 26 -10.08 -11.62 -1.97
N ARG A 27 -9.68 -12.90 -1.93
CA ARG A 27 -8.38 -13.34 -1.42
C ARG A 27 -7.29 -12.86 -2.37
N PHE A 28 -6.52 -11.89 -1.90
CA PHE A 28 -5.19 -11.58 -2.38
C PHE A 28 -4.42 -12.90 -2.64
N SER A 29 -4.15 -13.20 -3.91
CA SER A 29 -3.46 -14.43 -4.34
C SER A 29 -2.00 -14.15 -4.65
N LEU A 30 -1.10 -15.09 -4.35
CA LEU A 30 0.32 -14.98 -4.72
C LEU A 30 0.51 -14.85 -6.24
N ALA A 31 -0.36 -15.45 -7.03
CA ALA A 31 -0.36 -15.28 -8.48
C ALA A 31 -0.70 -13.84 -8.88
N PHE A 32 -1.71 -13.24 -8.24
CA PHE A 32 -2.05 -11.82 -8.42
C PHE A 32 -0.90 -10.92 -7.98
N TYR A 33 -0.26 -11.23 -6.85
CA TYR A 33 0.91 -10.49 -6.36
C TYR A 33 2.07 -10.49 -7.36
N LEU A 34 2.50 -11.66 -7.83
CA LEU A 34 3.59 -11.77 -8.80
C LEU A 34 3.22 -11.12 -10.13
N GLN A 35 1.99 -11.31 -10.60
CA GLN A 35 1.50 -10.66 -11.82
C GLN A 35 1.46 -9.13 -11.68
N ALA A 36 1.00 -8.60 -10.54
CA ALA A 36 1.00 -7.18 -10.25
C ALA A 36 2.44 -6.64 -10.16
N LEU A 37 3.34 -7.36 -9.50
CA LEU A 37 4.76 -7.01 -9.40
C LEU A 37 5.41 -6.92 -10.79
N THR A 38 5.28 -7.98 -11.61
CA THR A 38 5.84 -7.99 -12.97
C THR A 38 5.22 -6.89 -13.83
N ARG A 39 3.90 -6.68 -13.79
CA ARG A 39 3.25 -5.62 -14.56
C ARG A 39 3.66 -4.22 -14.11
N LEU A 40 3.86 -4.00 -12.80
CA LEU A 40 4.32 -2.73 -12.26
C LEU A 40 5.77 -2.44 -12.66
N LEU A 41 6.62 -3.46 -12.67
CA LEU A 41 8.03 -3.32 -13.10
C LEU A 41 8.15 -3.14 -14.62
N SER A 42 7.41 -3.90 -15.43
CA SER A 42 7.50 -3.84 -16.89
C SER A 42 6.75 -2.66 -17.50
N SER A 43 5.61 -2.25 -16.93
CA SER A 43 4.76 -1.20 -17.51
C SER A 43 4.00 -0.41 -16.42
N PRO A 44 4.71 0.35 -15.57
CA PRO A 44 4.10 1.01 -14.41
C PRO A 44 2.94 1.91 -14.80
N GLY A 45 3.11 2.70 -15.87
CA GLY A 45 2.06 3.61 -16.34
C GLY A 45 0.80 2.90 -16.84
N ARG A 46 0.94 1.73 -17.47
CA ARG A 46 -0.21 0.95 -17.97
C ARG A 46 -0.96 0.30 -16.81
N PHE A 47 -0.22 -0.29 -15.87
CA PHE A 47 -0.78 -0.86 -14.64
C PHE A 47 -1.62 0.17 -13.87
N PHE A 48 -1.08 1.37 -13.64
CA PHE A 48 -1.82 2.42 -12.94
C PHE A 48 -3.04 2.95 -13.72
N SER A 49 -3.02 2.85 -15.06
CA SER A 49 -4.18 3.24 -15.89
C SER A 49 -5.31 2.21 -15.84
N GLU A 50 -4.95 0.94 -15.70
CA GLU A 50 -5.88 -0.21 -15.64
C GLU A 50 -6.45 -0.42 -14.22
N LEU A 51 -6.00 0.35 -13.21
CA LEU A 51 -6.53 0.26 -11.84
C LEU A 51 -8.03 0.59 -11.79
N PRO A 52 -8.88 -0.34 -11.30
CA PRO A 52 -10.32 -0.12 -11.17
C PRO A 52 -10.60 1.14 -10.34
N ARG A 53 -11.56 1.96 -10.80
CA ARG A 53 -12.00 3.18 -10.10
C ARG A 53 -12.48 2.90 -8.67
N GLU A 54 -12.96 1.68 -8.42
CA GLU A 54 -13.45 1.18 -7.13
C GLU A 54 -12.64 -0.04 -6.65
N SER A 55 -11.34 -0.05 -6.91
CA SER A 55 -10.47 -1.06 -6.29
C SER A 55 -10.49 -0.85 -4.78
N GLY A 56 -11.12 -1.77 -4.05
CA GLY A 56 -11.15 -1.74 -2.59
C GLY A 56 -9.75 -1.69 -1.99
N VAL A 57 -9.62 -1.09 -0.81
CA VAL A 57 -8.36 -0.89 -0.07
C VAL A 57 -7.64 -2.22 0.27
N VAL A 58 -8.37 -3.34 0.23
CA VAL A 58 -7.92 -4.68 0.59
C VAL A 58 -6.81 -5.21 -0.33
N GLN A 59 -6.91 -5.01 -1.66
CA GLN A 59 -5.91 -5.52 -2.60
C GLN A 59 -4.54 -4.84 -2.48
N PRO A 60 -4.46 -3.48 -2.45
CA PRO A 60 -3.19 -2.79 -2.23
C PRO A 60 -2.62 -3.02 -0.82
N LEU A 61 -3.48 -3.11 0.22
CA LEU A 61 -3.03 -3.46 1.57
C LEU A 61 -2.42 -4.87 1.60
N GLY A 62 -3.07 -5.85 0.97
CA GLY A 62 -2.54 -7.21 0.86
C GLY A 62 -1.16 -7.24 0.19
N PHE A 63 -0.99 -6.42 -0.86
CA PHE A 63 0.30 -6.27 -1.56
C PHE A 63 1.38 -5.69 -0.64
N LEU A 64 1.06 -4.62 0.07
CA LEU A 64 1.96 -3.94 1.00
C LEU A 64 2.37 -4.87 2.16
N ILE A 65 1.41 -5.54 2.79
CA ILE A 65 1.65 -6.45 3.92
C ILE A 65 2.51 -7.64 3.46
N THR A 66 2.20 -8.24 2.31
CA THR A 66 2.98 -9.37 1.77
C THR A 66 4.41 -8.95 1.45
N SER A 67 4.60 -7.78 0.84
CA SER A 67 5.93 -7.23 0.53
C SER A 67 6.72 -6.93 1.81
N ALA A 68 6.06 -6.39 2.83
CA ALA A 68 6.69 -6.09 4.11
C ALA A 68 7.07 -7.34 4.89
N LEU A 69 6.22 -8.38 4.88
CA LEU A 69 6.51 -9.68 5.47
C LEU A 69 7.73 -10.33 4.79
N PHE A 70 7.79 -10.26 3.46
CA PHE A 70 8.93 -10.77 2.68
C PHE A 70 10.23 -10.02 3.00
N ASN A 71 10.18 -8.69 3.01
CA ASN A 71 11.35 -7.86 3.33
C ASN A 71 11.85 -8.11 4.76
N ALA A 72 10.95 -8.32 5.72
CA ALA A 72 11.33 -8.66 7.09
C ALA A 72 11.92 -10.07 7.20
N GLY A 73 11.35 -11.06 6.51
CA GLY A 73 11.90 -12.40 6.45
C GLY A 73 13.29 -12.43 5.82
N ALA A 74 13.49 -11.75 4.69
CA ALA A 74 14.80 -11.58 4.06
C ALA A 74 15.77 -10.80 4.97
N GLY A 75 15.28 -9.76 5.65
CA GLY A 75 16.03 -8.97 6.63
C GLY A 75 16.51 -9.80 7.82
N MET A 76 15.79 -10.84 8.23
CA MET A 76 16.22 -11.76 9.30
C MET A 76 17.40 -12.63 8.89
N THR A 77 17.50 -13.01 7.61
CA THR A 77 18.62 -13.83 7.12
C THR A 77 19.94 -13.06 7.03
N THR A 78 19.88 -11.74 6.92
CA THR A 78 21.04 -10.90 6.62
C THR A 78 21.69 -10.25 7.82
N LEU A 79 21.05 -10.20 8.99
CA LEU A 79 21.80 -9.83 10.19
C LEU A 79 21.47 -10.68 11.42
N GLN A 80 22.54 -11.08 12.11
CA GLN A 80 22.56 -11.82 13.37
C GLN A 80 22.24 -10.86 14.52
N ASP A 81 21.54 -11.36 15.55
CA ASP A 81 21.27 -10.75 16.87
C ASP A 81 20.14 -9.71 17.03
N GLY A 82 19.03 -10.13 17.69
CA GLY A 82 18.08 -9.25 18.41
C GLY A 82 16.85 -8.68 17.67
N ARG A 83 16.44 -9.27 16.53
CA ARG A 83 15.89 -8.50 15.39
C ARG A 83 14.41 -8.55 15.07
N LEU A 84 13.60 -9.38 15.72
CA LEU A 84 12.16 -9.46 15.43
C LEU A 84 11.43 -8.14 15.73
N LEU A 85 11.76 -7.49 16.85
CA LEU A 85 11.21 -6.18 17.21
C LEU A 85 11.67 -5.08 16.25
N MET A 86 12.94 -5.08 15.86
CA MET A 86 13.51 -4.07 14.97
C MET A 86 12.99 -4.20 13.53
N ALA A 87 12.86 -5.44 13.03
CA ALA A 87 12.21 -5.75 11.76
C ALA A 87 10.70 -5.43 11.79
N GLY A 88 10.02 -5.70 12.91
CA GLY A 88 8.62 -5.31 13.11
C GLY A 88 8.42 -3.80 13.07
N ILE A 89 9.29 -3.03 13.74
CA ILE A 89 9.28 -1.56 13.68
C ILE A 89 9.52 -1.07 12.25
N TRP A 90 10.45 -1.69 11.51
CA TRP A 90 10.69 -1.38 10.10
C TRP A 90 9.48 -1.69 9.21
N ILE A 91 8.82 -2.83 9.40
CA ILE A 91 7.57 -3.18 8.69
C ILE A 91 6.49 -2.15 8.96
N VAL A 92 6.23 -1.86 10.24
CA VAL A 92 5.18 -0.92 10.64
C VAL A 92 5.49 0.46 10.08
N ASN A 93 6.73 0.93 10.19
CA ASN A 93 7.15 2.20 9.62
C ASN A 93 6.99 2.23 8.10
N ALA A 94 7.41 1.18 7.41
CA ALA A 94 7.31 1.08 5.96
C ALA A 94 5.86 0.95 5.47
N ALA A 95 4.94 0.46 6.30
CA ALA A 95 3.51 0.40 6.00
C ALA A 95 2.76 1.70 6.35
N VAL A 96 3.17 2.37 7.43
CA VAL A 96 2.58 3.62 7.91
C VAL A 96 2.95 4.80 7.01
N MET A 97 4.20 4.87 6.54
CA MET A 97 4.66 5.98 5.68
C MET A 97 3.84 6.14 4.39
N PRO A 98 3.51 5.08 3.62
CA PRO A 98 2.63 5.16 2.46
C PRO A 98 1.21 5.64 2.78
N VAL A 99 0.68 5.26 3.95
CA VAL A 99 -0.64 5.72 4.41
C VAL A 99 -0.61 7.22 4.70
N ILE A 100 0.42 7.69 5.41
CA ILE A 100 0.62 9.12 5.70
C ILE A 100 0.80 9.90 4.41
N LEU A 101 1.64 9.43 3.49
CA LEU A 101 1.85 10.06 2.18
C LEU A 101 0.54 10.14 1.39
N ALA A 102 -0.23 9.06 1.33
CA ALA A 102 -1.53 9.04 0.67
C ALA A 102 -2.49 10.08 1.28
N GLY A 103 -2.49 10.20 2.61
CA GLY A 103 -3.29 11.20 3.34
C GLY A 103 -2.86 12.63 3.03
N ILE A 104 -1.56 12.94 3.14
CA ILE A 104 -1.02 14.28 2.85
C ILE A 104 -1.28 14.64 1.38
N SER A 105 -1.05 13.73 0.45
CA SER A 105 -1.30 13.98 -0.98
C SER A 105 -2.78 14.14 -1.29
N PHE A 106 -3.66 13.40 -0.63
CA PHE A 106 -5.11 13.58 -0.76
C PHE A 106 -5.55 14.95 -0.24
N MET A 107 -5.00 15.38 0.91
CA MET A 107 -5.29 16.69 1.50
C MET A 107 -4.75 17.83 0.63
N ALA A 108 -3.51 17.72 0.16
CA ALA A 108 -2.88 18.67 -0.75
C ALA A 108 -3.63 18.77 -2.09
N MET A 109 -4.12 17.64 -2.61
CA MET A 109 -4.93 17.61 -3.83
C MET A 109 -6.31 18.24 -3.62
N THR A 110 -6.99 17.89 -2.52
CA THR A 110 -8.32 18.44 -2.17
C THR A 110 -8.25 19.96 -2.01
N MET A 111 -7.20 20.46 -1.36
CA MET A 111 -6.99 21.89 -1.15
C MET A 111 -6.63 22.65 -2.43
N SER A 112 -5.92 21.99 -3.37
CA SER A 112 -5.46 22.64 -4.61
C SER A 112 -6.48 22.59 -5.76
N MET A 113 -7.23 21.49 -5.90
CA MET A 113 -8.06 21.21 -7.09
C MET A 113 -9.45 20.64 -6.78
N GLY A 114 -9.83 20.56 -5.50
CA GLY A 114 -11.08 19.96 -5.04
C GLY A 114 -11.07 18.42 -5.11
N ASN A 115 -12.16 17.80 -4.66
CA ASN A 115 -12.31 16.34 -4.56
C ASN A 115 -12.49 15.67 -5.95
N ARG A 116 -11.43 15.68 -6.76
CA ARG A 116 -11.43 15.09 -8.11
C ARG A 116 -11.15 13.59 -8.10
N THR A 117 -10.51 13.06 -7.05
CA THR A 117 -10.10 11.65 -6.97
C THR A 117 -10.33 11.07 -5.58
N SER A 118 -10.62 9.77 -5.50
CA SER A 118 -10.88 9.07 -4.24
C SER A 118 -9.60 8.77 -3.48
N PHE A 119 -9.65 8.88 -2.15
CA PHE A 119 -8.55 8.50 -1.25
C PHE A 119 -8.05 7.07 -1.51
N GLN A 120 -8.97 6.13 -1.77
CA GLN A 120 -8.67 4.73 -2.06
C GLN A 120 -7.70 4.58 -3.25
N ARG A 121 -7.81 5.45 -4.26
CA ARG A 121 -6.97 5.41 -5.45
C ARG A 121 -5.56 5.89 -5.17
N LEU A 122 -5.42 6.99 -4.42
CA LEU A 122 -4.11 7.49 -3.99
C LEU A 122 -3.43 6.46 -3.08
N PHE A 123 -4.17 5.92 -2.11
CA PHE A 123 -3.67 4.86 -1.24
C PHE A 123 -3.17 3.66 -2.04
N SER A 124 -3.94 3.21 -3.05
CA SER A 124 -3.52 2.10 -3.92
C SER A 124 -2.20 2.38 -4.63
N VAL A 125 -2.04 3.60 -5.18
CA VAL A 125 -0.80 4.02 -5.86
C VAL A 125 0.39 3.97 -4.91
N TYR A 126 0.26 4.57 -3.72
CA TYR A 126 1.33 4.56 -2.72
C TYR A 126 1.63 3.17 -2.19
N ALA A 127 0.61 2.33 -2.00
CA ALA A 127 0.78 0.97 -1.52
C ALA A 127 1.52 0.09 -2.53
N PHE A 128 1.19 0.16 -3.83
CA PHE A 128 1.92 -0.58 -4.86
C PHE A 128 3.35 -0.04 -5.05
N ALA A 129 3.53 1.28 -5.11
CA ALA A 129 4.85 1.89 -5.25
C ALA A 129 5.76 1.52 -4.07
N SER A 130 5.22 1.61 -2.84
CA SER A 130 5.95 1.24 -1.63
C SER A 130 6.24 -0.25 -1.57
N GLY A 131 5.27 -1.12 -1.82
CA GLY A 131 5.46 -2.57 -1.79
C GLY A 131 6.56 -3.06 -2.73
N VAL A 132 6.63 -2.51 -3.96
CA VAL A 132 7.70 -2.85 -4.90
C VAL A 132 9.06 -2.34 -4.44
N THR A 133 9.13 -1.16 -3.84
CA THR A 133 10.38 -0.69 -3.24
C THR A 133 10.80 -1.49 -2.00
N LEU A 134 9.86 -1.97 -1.18
CA LEU A 134 10.15 -2.85 -0.05
C LEU A 134 10.76 -4.18 -0.51
N LEU A 135 10.23 -4.75 -1.60
CA LEU A 135 10.80 -5.95 -2.22
C LEU A 135 12.21 -5.74 -2.74
N ALA A 136 12.48 -4.57 -3.32
CA ALA A 136 13.81 -4.24 -3.83
C ALA A 136 14.80 -3.83 -2.71
N SER A 137 14.28 -3.33 -1.58
CA SER A 137 15.06 -2.87 -0.42
C SER A 137 15.81 -3.99 0.32
N TRP A 138 15.51 -5.26 0.07
CA TRP A 138 16.25 -6.39 0.67
C TRP A 138 17.75 -6.40 0.27
N ILE A 139 18.11 -5.75 -0.85
CA ILE A 139 19.49 -5.55 -1.27
C ILE A 139 19.90 -4.12 -0.93
N PRO A 140 20.86 -3.89 -0.01
CA PRO A 140 21.29 -2.56 0.41
C PRO A 140 21.73 -1.66 -0.76
N LEU A 141 22.35 -2.24 -1.79
CA LEU A 141 22.76 -1.55 -3.02
C LEU A 141 21.58 -0.97 -3.82
N LEU A 142 20.39 -1.57 -3.73
CA LEU A 142 19.20 -1.11 -4.45
C LEU A 142 18.51 0.05 -3.74
N VAL A 143 18.79 0.32 -2.46
CA VAL A 143 18.14 1.41 -1.71
C VAL A 143 18.31 2.76 -2.43
N TRP A 144 19.53 3.06 -2.89
CA TRP A 144 19.84 4.29 -3.62
C TRP A 144 19.04 4.46 -4.92
N ILE A 145 18.72 3.36 -5.60
CA ILE A 145 17.93 3.36 -6.84
C ILE A 145 16.42 3.39 -6.54
N THR A 146 16.00 2.67 -5.49
CA THR A 146 14.58 2.54 -5.13
C THR A 146 13.99 3.85 -4.64
N GLU A 147 14.79 4.74 -4.04
CA GLU A 147 14.29 6.04 -3.57
C GLU A 147 13.80 6.93 -4.73
N PRO A 148 14.62 7.30 -5.74
CA PRO A 148 14.16 8.04 -6.92
C PRO A 148 13.03 7.30 -7.65
N TRP A 149 13.13 5.98 -7.74
CA TRP A 149 12.16 5.13 -8.43
C TRP A 149 10.78 5.19 -7.77
N LYS A 150 10.71 5.21 -6.44
CA LYS A 150 9.48 5.36 -5.65
C LYS A 150 8.74 6.64 -6.02
N TRP A 151 9.46 7.75 -6.08
CA TRP A 151 8.90 9.06 -6.39
C TRP A 151 8.40 9.12 -7.84
N CYS A 152 9.12 8.48 -8.76
CA CYS A 152 8.72 8.34 -10.16
C CYS A 152 7.45 7.49 -10.31
N LEU A 153 7.38 6.34 -9.62
CA LEU A 153 6.18 5.49 -9.58
C LEU A 153 4.97 6.23 -9.00
N ALA A 154 5.15 6.98 -7.91
CA ALA A 154 4.07 7.75 -7.30
C ALA A 154 3.55 8.85 -8.23
N THR A 155 4.44 9.61 -8.89
CA THR A 155 4.04 10.62 -9.89
C THR A 155 3.33 9.99 -11.09
N ILE A 156 3.87 8.89 -11.63
CA ILE A 156 3.24 8.17 -12.75
C ILE A 156 1.86 7.66 -12.33
N GLY A 157 1.73 7.10 -11.13
CA GLY A 157 0.47 6.64 -10.59
C GLY A 157 -0.56 7.76 -10.41
N MET A 158 -0.14 8.93 -9.93
CA MET A 158 -1.05 10.09 -9.85
C MET A 158 -1.47 10.61 -11.23
N VAL A 159 -0.58 10.61 -12.23
CA VAL A 159 -0.96 11.02 -13.60
C VAL A 159 -1.91 10.01 -14.23
N ARG A 160 -1.61 8.71 -14.11
CA ARG A 160 -2.29 7.63 -14.85
C ARG A 160 -3.53 7.11 -14.12
N ALA A 161 -3.46 6.89 -12.82
CA ALA A 161 -4.62 6.44 -12.03
C ALA A 161 -5.59 7.59 -11.77
N CYS A 162 -5.09 8.76 -11.35
CA CYS A 162 -5.95 9.89 -11.02
C CYS A 162 -6.32 10.79 -12.22
N GLY A 163 -5.71 10.58 -13.39
CA GLY A 163 -6.03 11.34 -14.61
C GLY A 163 -5.59 12.80 -14.57
N LEU A 164 -4.67 13.17 -13.67
CA LEU A 164 -4.18 14.54 -13.57
C LEU A 164 -3.20 14.87 -14.70
N LYS A 165 -3.18 16.14 -15.10
CA LYS A 165 -2.11 16.68 -15.96
C LYS A 165 -0.76 16.49 -15.26
N ARG A 166 0.27 16.09 -16.02
CA ARG A 166 1.64 15.82 -15.51
C ARG A 166 2.18 16.91 -14.58
N LEU A 167 2.01 18.19 -14.97
CA LEU A 167 2.42 19.34 -14.16
C LEU A 167 1.75 19.39 -12.78
N HIS A 168 0.45 19.09 -12.70
CA HIS A 168 -0.28 19.13 -11.43
C HIS A 168 0.10 17.95 -10.53
N ALA A 169 0.31 16.77 -11.10
CA ALA A 169 0.80 15.61 -10.34
C ALA A 169 2.19 15.87 -9.76
N VAL A 170 3.11 16.47 -10.54
CA VAL A 170 4.44 16.86 -10.06
C VAL A 170 4.33 17.92 -8.97
N LEU A 171 3.46 18.91 -9.12
CA LEU A 171 3.26 19.97 -8.13
C LEU A 171 2.70 19.42 -6.81
N ILE A 172 1.67 18.57 -6.86
CA ILE A 172 1.10 17.94 -5.65
C ILE A 172 2.14 17.03 -4.98
N MET A 173 2.94 16.31 -5.75
CA MET A 173 4.03 15.50 -5.22
C MET A 173 5.11 16.36 -4.55
N ALA A 174 5.51 17.46 -5.18
CA ALA A 174 6.46 18.41 -4.58
C ALA A 174 5.92 19.01 -3.27
N VAL A 175 4.64 19.41 -3.26
CA VAL A 175 3.96 19.90 -2.05
C VAL A 175 3.88 18.82 -0.97
N THR A 176 3.55 17.58 -1.35
CA THR A 176 3.51 16.45 -0.40
C THR A 176 4.88 16.21 0.22
N ILE A 177 5.94 16.19 -0.58
CA ILE A 177 7.32 16.02 -0.11
C ILE A 177 7.69 17.18 0.84
N PHE A 178 7.39 18.41 0.44
CA PHE A 178 7.65 19.59 1.25
C PHE A 178 6.93 19.55 2.61
N ILE A 179 5.64 19.23 2.62
CA ILE A 179 4.85 19.06 3.85
C ILE A 179 5.40 17.90 4.69
N SER A 180 5.79 16.79 4.07
CA SER A 180 6.36 15.65 4.79
C SER A 180 7.70 15.99 5.45
N ILE A 181 8.56 16.76 4.77
CA ILE A 181 9.82 17.26 5.34
C ILE A 181 9.54 18.20 6.50
N LEU A 182 8.62 19.16 6.35
CA LEU A 182 8.23 20.07 7.43
C LEU A 182 7.65 19.33 8.64
N LEU A 183 6.83 18.30 8.41
CA LEU A 183 6.26 17.48 9.47
C LEU A 183 7.36 16.73 10.22
N LEU A 184 8.29 16.10 9.51
CA LEU A 184 9.46 15.45 10.13
C LEU A 184 10.29 16.45 10.93
N TRP A 185 10.54 17.63 10.36
CA TRP A 185 11.30 18.69 11.03
C TRP A 185 10.59 19.23 12.27
N SER A 186 9.26 19.27 12.28
CA SER A 186 8.44 19.67 13.42
C SER A 186 8.34 18.59 14.50
N VAL A 187 8.41 17.30 14.13
CA VAL A 187 8.31 16.17 15.07
C VAL A 187 9.64 15.90 15.77
N CYS A 188 10.78 16.09 15.10
CA CYS A 188 12.11 15.98 15.70
C CYS A 188 12.29 16.74 17.03
N PRO A 189 11.99 18.05 17.13
CA PRO A 189 12.15 18.81 18.37
C PRO A 189 11.21 18.32 19.47
N ILE A 190 10.00 17.89 19.12
CA ILE A 190 9.02 17.35 20.06
C ILE A 190 9.54 16.05 20.68
N ILE A 191 10.12 15.16 19.87
CA ILE A 191 10.71 13.90 20.36
C ILE A 191 11.91 14.17 21.25
N THR A 192 12.77 15.13 20.88
CA THR A 192 13.91 15.50 21.74
C THR A 192 13.44 16.12 23.07
N PHE A 193 12.35 16.88 23.04
CA PHE A 193 11.75 17.48 24.24
C PHE A 193 11.15 16.39 25.15
N LEU A 194 10.41 15.44 24.59
CA LEU A 194 9.84 14.30 25.34
C LEU A 194 10.91 13.40 25.96
N LYS A 195 12.06 13.26 25.30
CA LYS A 195 13.19 12.46 25.80
C LYS A 195 14.00 13.18 26.88
N SER A 196 13.86 14.50 26.99
CA SER A 196 14.49 15.31 28.04
C SER A 196 13.63 15.43 29.31
N LEU A 197 12.38 14.95 29.27
CA LEU A 197 11.43 14.89 30.39
C LEU A 197 11.57 13.56 31.13
#